data_AF-A0A2E1HFR9-F1
#
_entry.id   AF-A0A2E1HFR9-F1
#
_cell.length_a   1.000
_cell.length_b   1.000
_cell.length_c   1.000
_cell.angle_alpha   90.00
_cell.angle_beta   90.00
_cell.angle_gamma   90.00
#
_symmetry.space_group_name_H-M   'P 1'
#
loop_
_entity.id
_entity.type
_entity.pdbx_description
1 polymer ?
#
loop_
_entity_poly.entity_id
_entity_poly.type
_entity_poly.pdbx_seq_one_letter_code
_entity_poly.pdbx_strand_id
1 'polypeptide(L)'
;MHALTIRLQDEMFALEATHVREILDPVPITRVPNAGDFVGGLINVRGSVVPLADLRVSFGMDRPPPDADTRIVVMEIDLDGEPLVAGILADKVYDVTDITAASIEEAPRVGMRWPAEFVRGIGRRDDDFVIIPDMNRIIRAEGDRNSSLAAHERTDR
;
A
#
# COMPACT_ATOMS: atom_id res chain seq x y z
N MET A 1 -17.47 -6.57 3.42
CA MET A 1 -16.16 -6.04 3.82
C MET A 1 -16.29 -4.54 3.85
N HIS A 2 -16.09 -3.93 5.02
CA HIS A 2 -15.98 -2.47 5.09
C HIS A 2 -14.59 -2.06 4.60
N ALA A 3 -14.54 -1.22 3.58
CA ALA A 3 -13.30 -0.82 2.94
C ALA A 3 -13.19 0.70 2.86
N LEU A 4 -12.05 1.25 3.26
CA LEU A 4 -11.64 2.59 2.89
C LEU A 4 -11.18 2.56 1.44
N THR A 5 -11.82 3.35 0.58
CA THR A 5 -11.43 3.43 -0.83
C THR A 5 -10.43 4.56 -1.03
N ILE A 6 -9.35 4.28 -1.77
CA ILE A 6 -8.31 5.24 -2.11
C ILE A 6 -8.02 5.17 -3.60
N ARG A 7 -7.52 6.28 -4.16
CA ARG A 7 -7.02 6.29 -5.54
C ARG A 7 -5.50 6.36 -5.56
N LEU A 8 -4.93 5.60 -6.47
CA LEU A 8 -3.54 5.66 -6.90
C LEU A 8 -3.53 5.81 -8.42
N GLN A 9 -3.04 6.93 -8.93
CA GLN A 9 -3.20 7.36 -10.31
C GLN A 9 -4.67 7.30 -10.76
N ASP A 10 -4.99 6.43 -11.72
CA ASP A 10 -6.32 6.25 -12.31
C ASP A 10 -7.06 5.03 -11.75
N GLU A 11 -6.47 4.32 -10.78
CA GLU A 11 -6.99 3.07 -10.24
C GLU A 11 -7.53 3.24 -8.82
N MET A 12 -8.63 2.54 -8.52
CA MET A 12 -9.26 2.53 -7.20
C MET A 12 -8.82 1.30 -6.40
N PHE A 13 -8.42 1.52 -5.15
CA PHE A 13 -8.02 0.48 -4.22
C PHE A 13 -8.92 0.47 -2.99
N ALA A 14 -9.16 -0.71 -2.43
CA ALA A 14 -9.94 -0.92 -1.21
C ALA A 14 -9.05 -1.48 -0.10
N LEU A 15 -8.79 -0.64 0.90
CA LEU A 15 -8.09 -1.02 2.12
C LEU A 15 -9.11 -1.44 3.17
N GLU A 16 -8.89 -2.55 3.87
CA GLU A 16 -9.79 -2.97 4.96
C GLU A 16 -9.88 -1.88 6.03
N ALA A 17 -11.08 -1.37 6.26
CA ALA A 17 -11.30 -0.28 7.21
C ALA A 17 -10.94 -0.68 8.64
N THR A 18 -11.04 -1.97 8.98
CA THR A 18 -10.64 -2.54 10.27
C THR A 18 -9.14 -2.41 10.55
N HIS A 19 -8.32 -2.32 9.51
CA HIS A 19 -6.87 -2.12 9.62
C HIS A 19 -6.46 -0.65 9.59
N VAL A 20 -7.37 0.27 9.25
CA VAL A 20 -7.06 1.71 9.18
C VAL A 20 -7.15 2.33 10.57
N ARG A 21 -6.06 2.95 11.02
CA ARG A 21 -5.98 3.67 12.30
C ARG A 21 -6.38 5.13 12.18
N GLU A 22 -5.81 5.84 11.20
CA GLU A 22 -6.11 7.24 10.92
C GLU A 22 -5.69 7.63 9.49
N ILE A 23 -6.25 8.73 9.00
CA ILE A 23 -5.88 9.35 7.72
C ILE A 23 -5.27 10.70 8.04
N LEU A 24 -4.10 10.97 7.48
CA LEU A 24 -3.31 12.18 7.73
C LEU A 24 -3.15 12.98 6.43
N ASP A 25 -3.05 14.29 6.57
CA ASP A 25 -2.44 15.12 5.53
C ASP A 25 -0.95 14.78 5.39
N PRO A 26 -0.32 15.08 4.23
CA PRO A 26 1.09 14.84 4.05
C PRO A 26 1.93 15.57 5.11
N VAL A 27 2.75 14.81 5.83
CA VAL A 27 3.69 15.32 6.84
C VAL A 27 5.12 15.26 6.32
N PRO A 28 6.09 15.97 6.93
CA PRO A 28 7.49 15.86 6.54
C PRO A 28 7.99 14.41 6.57
N ILE A 29 8.57 13.97 5.45
CA ILE A 29 9.10 12.62 5.27
C ILE A 29 10.61 12.64 5.52
N THR A 30 11.08 11.84 6.46
CA THR A 30 12.50 11.60 6.68
C THR A 30 12.94 10.47 5.76
N ARG A 31 13.72 10.79 4.72
CA ARG A 31 14.24 9.77 3.80
C ARG A 31 15.19 8.82 4.53
N VAL A 32 15.05 7.52 4.26
CA VAL A 32 15.94 6.50 4.79
C VAL A 32 17.02 6.18 3.75
N PRO A 33 18.31 6.41 4.03
CA PRO A 33 19.38 6.07 3.11
C PRO A 33 19.37 4.57 2.78
N ASN A 34 19.56 4.24 1.51
CA ASN A 34 19.61 2.86 0.99
C ASN A 34 18.34 2.03 1.23
N ALA A 35 17.22 2.66 1.57
CA ALA A 35 15.94 1.96 1.63
C ALA A 35 15.42 1.68 0.21
N GLY A 36 14.77 0.52 0.05
CA GLY A 36 14.08 0.18 -1.18
C GLY A 36 12.96 1.18 -1.51
N ASP A 37 12.64 1.29 -2.79
CA ASP A 37 11.65 2.25 -3.31
C ASP A 37 10.28 2.14 -2.64
N PHE A 38 9.90 0.93 -2.22
CA PHE A 38 8.61 0.67 -1.56
C PHE A 38 8.49 1.43 -0.24
N VAL A 39 9.54 1.45 0.59
CA VAL A 39 9.59 2.21 1.86
C VAL A 39 10.65 3.29 1.75
N GLY A 40 10.33 4.38 1.04
CA GLY A 40 11.28 5.46 0.78
C GLY A 40 11.56 6.39 1.98
N GLY A 41 10.82 6.26 3.08
CA GLY A 41 10.96 7.17 4.22
C GLY A 41 10.20 6.80 5.48
N LEU A 42 10.42 7.60 6.51
CA LEU A 42 9.77 7.53 7.81
C LEU A 42 8.98 8.81 8.06
N ILE A 43 7.86 8.68 8.76
CA ILE A 43 7.05 9.80 9.24
C ILE A 43 6.86 9.68 10.75
N ASN A 44 6.59 10.82 11.40
CA ASN A 44 6.26 10.85 12.81
C ASN A 44 4.75 10.94 12.98
N VAL A 45 4.15 9.89 13.57
CA VAL A 45 2.73 9.84 13.91
C VAL A 45 2.61 9.85 15.42
N ARG A 46 2.20 10.99 15.98
CA ARG A 46 1.97 11.18 17.43
C ARG A 46 3.16 10.78 18.32
N GLY A 47 4.39 11.00 17.86
CA GLY A 47 5.63 10.66 18.56
C GLY A 47 6.19 9.28 18.20
N SER A 48 5.45 8.46 17.45
CA SER A 48 5.91 7.16 16.95
C SER A 48 6.48 7.28 15.55
N VAL A 49 7.62 6.63 15.32
CA VAL A 49 8.24 6.54 13.99
C VAL A 49 7.52 5.45 13.20
N VAL A 50 6.95 5.82 12.06
CA VAL A 50 6.17 4.92 11.20
C VAL A 50 6.79 4.89 9.80
N PRO A 51 7.04 3.71 9.21
CA PRO A 51 7.46 3.60 7.81
C PRO A 51 6.37 4.09 6.87
N LEU A 52 6.75 4.86 5.85
CA LEU A 52 5.86 5.32 4.80
C LEU A 52 6.13 4.50 3.54
N ALA A 53 5.14 3.69 3.15
CA ALA A 53 5.17 2.88 1.96
C ALA A 53 4.38 3.53 0.80
N ASP A 54 4.83 3.26 -0.43
CA ASP A 54 4.16 3.67 -1.66
C ASP A 54 3.78 2.42 -2.48
N LEU A 55 2.50 2.05 -2.45
CA LEU A 55 1.98 0.89 -3.19
C LEU A 55 2.23 1.00 -4.69
N ARG A 56 2.38 2.22 -5.24
CA ARG A 56 2.65 2.42 -6.67
C ARG A 56 3.90 1.67 -7.12
N VAL A 57 4.89 1.48 -6.24
CA VAL A 57 6.10 0.70 -6.52
C VAL A 57 5.76 -0.76 -6.84
N SER A 58 4.98 -1.41 -5.98
CA SER A 58 4.60 -2.82 -6.17
C SER A 58 3.65 -3.04 -7.34
N PHE A 59 2.87 -2.01 -7.70
CA PHE A 59 1.96 -2.03 -8.84
C PHE A 59 2.56 -1.48 -10.14
N GLY A 60 3.84 -1.07 -10.14
CA GLY A 60 4.53 -0.57 -11.34
C GLY A 60 3.96 0.74 -11.89
N MET A 61 3.41 1.58 -11.02
CA MET A 61 2.75 2.84 -11.32
C MET A 61 3.72 4.03 -11.23
N ASP A 62 3.43 5.13 -11.91
CA ASP A 62 4.24 6.34 -11.75
C ASP A 62 3.99 6.97 -10.37
N ARG A 63 5.01 7.67 -9.87
CA ARG A 63 5.00 8.33 -8.55
C ARG A 63 5.01 9.85 -8.72
N PRO A 64 3.87 10.49 -9.02
CA PRO A 64 3.81 11.94 -9.15
C PRO A 64 4.09 12.62 -7.80
N PRO A 65 4.53 13.90 -7.81
CA PRO A 65 4.62 14.68 -6.59
C PRO A 65 3.25 14.78 -5.87
N PRO A 66 3.23 14.79 -4.52
CA PRO A 66 2.02 15.05 -3.76
C PRO A 66 1.33 16.36 -4.15
N ASP A 67 0.00 16.34 -4.13
CA ASP A 67 -0.88 17.48 -4.34
C ASP A 67 -1.78 17.74 -3.12
N ALA A 68 -2.81 18.58 -3.28
CA ALA A 68 -3.74 18.92 -2.20
C ALA A 68 -4.67 17.78 -1.77
N ASP A 69 -4.92 16.80 -2.65
CA ASP A 69 -5.78 15.65 -2.37
C ASP A 69 -5.00 14.49 -1.75
N THR A 70 -3.67 14.52 -1.86
CA THR A 70 -2.78 13.47 -1.34
C THR A 70 -2.97 13.26 0.16
N ARG A 71 -3.04 12.02 0.60
CA ARG A 71 -3.18 11.63 2.01
C ARG A 71 -2.24 10.48 2.36
N ILE A 72 -2.01 10.32 3.66
CA ILE A 72 -1.33 9.15 4.22
C ILE A 72 -2.36 8.35 5.01
N VAL A 73 -2.57 7.10 4.63
CA VAL A 73 -3.43 6.16 5.37
C VAL A 73 -2.54 5.36 6.32
N VAL A 74 -2.69 5.59 7.63
CA VAL A 74 -1.96 4.82 8.64
C VAL A 74 -2.72 3.53 8.92
N MET A 75 -2.07 2.40 8.69
CA MET A 75 -2.64 1.06 8.84
C MET A 75 -1.88 0.22 9.86
N GLU A 76 -2.59 -0.69 10.51
CA GLU A 76 -2.04 -1.82 11.25
C GLU A 76 -2.20 -3.09 10.42
N ILE A 77 -1.09 -3.78 10.17
CA ILE A 77 -1.01 -4.93 9.29
C ILE A 77 -0.41 -6.08 10.09
N ASP A 78 -1.11 -7.21 10.14
CA ASP A 78 -0.61 -8.43 10.80
C ASP A 78 0.39 -9.15 9.89
N LEU A 79 1.67 -9.01 10.21
CA LEU A 79 2.78 -9.65 9.50
C LEU A 79 3.40 -10.73 10.38
N ASP A 80 3.18 -12.01 10.03
CA ASP A 80 3.68 -13.17 10.81
C ASP A 80 3.18 -13.24 12.26
N GLY A 81 2.00 -12.70 12.55
CA GLY A 81 1.45 -12.65 13.91
C GLY A 81 1.95 -11.46 14.73
N GLU A 82 2.76 -10.58 14.13
CA GLU A 82 3.25 -9.35 14.74
C GLU A 82 2.58 -8.13 14.09
N PRO A 83 2.01 -7.20 14.89
CA PRO A 83 1.38 -6.00 14.34
C PRO A 83 2.43 -5.01 13.83
N LEU A 84 2.40 -4.75 12.52
CA LEU A 84 3.19 -3.72 11.86
C LEU A 84 2.33 -2.48 11.60
N VAL A 85 2.81 -1.32 12.05
CA VAL A 85 2.17 -0.03 11.73
C VAL A 85 2.89 0.59 10.56
N ALA A 86 2.17 0.91 9.49
CA ALA A 86 2.73 1.54 8.30
C ALA A 86 1.81 2.65 7.79
N GLY A 87 2.40 3.73 7.30
CA GLY A 87 1.70 4.73 6.49
C GLY A 87 1.72 4.29 5.03
N ILE A 88 0.59 4.41 4.35
CA ILE A 88 0.47 4.17 2.92
C ILE A 88 0.14 5.49 2.23
N LEU A 89 0.94 5.88 1.24
CA LEU A 89 0.66 7.07 0.44
C LEU A 89 -0.54 6.83 -0.50
N ALA A 90 -1.46 7.79 -0.58
CA ALA A 90 -2.63 7.77 -1.45
C ALA A 90 -2.78 9.10 -2.19
N ASP A 91 -3.12 9.09 -3.49
CA ASP A 91 -3.41 10.33 -4.23
C ASP A 91 -4.70 10.98 -3.74
N LYS A 92 -5.66 10.16 -3.30
CA LYS A 92 -6.92 10.61 -2.72
C LYS A 92 -7.51 9.52 -1.84
N VAL A 93 -8.15 9.94 -0.76
CA VAL A 93 -8.98 9.06 0.07
C VAL A 93 -10.44 9.42 -0.16
N TYR A 94 -11.27 8.42 -0.36
CA TYR A 94 -12.72 8.52 -0.49
C TYR A 94 -13.40 7.93 0.76
N ASP A 95 -14.72 7.83 0.73
CA ASP A 95 -15.50 7.30 1.83
C ASP A 95 -15.24 5.80 2.08
N VAL A 96 -15.64 5.38 3.28
CA VAL A 96 -15.75 3.96 3.64
C VAL A 96 -16.99 3.40 2.97
N THR A 97 -16.85 2.28 2.29
CA THR A 97 -17.94 1.60 1.58
C THR A 97 -18.01 0.12 1.94
N ASP A 98 -19.16 -0.48 1.66
CA ASP A 98 -19.40 -1.90 1.80
C ASP A 98 -19.17 -2.62 0.48
N ILE A 99 -18.11 -3.43 0.43
CA ILE A 99 -17.86 -4.37 -0.66
C ILE A 99 -18.43 -5.72 -0.24
N THR A 100 -19.45 -6.18 -0.95
CA THR A 100 -20.08 -7.47 -0.64
C THR A 100 -19.11 -8.61 -0.96
N ALA A 101 -18.89 -9.53 -0.03
CA ALA A 101 -17.92 -10.61 -0.24
C ALA A 101 -18.24 -11.48 -1.47
N ALA A 102 -19.53 -11.66 -1.77
CA ALA A 102 -19.99 -12.41 -2.94
C ALA A 102 -19.71 -11.71 -4.29
N SER A 103 -19.39 -10.41 -4.30
CA SER A 103 -18.99 -9.67 -5.52
C SER A 103 -17.49 -9.52 -5.66
N ILE A 104 -16.70 -10.09 -4.73
CA ILE A 104 -15.25 -10.13 -4.84
C ILE A 104 -14.87 -11.31 -5.73
N GLU A 105 -14.27 -11.00 -6.88
CA GLU A 105 -13.77 -11.98 -7.84
C GLU A 105 -12.25 -12.13 -7.71
N GLU A 106 -11.73 -13.27 -8.15
CA GLU A 106 -10.28 -13.46 -8.25
C GLU A 106 -9.69 -12.52 -9.30
N ALA A 107 -8.51 -11.98 -9.03
CA ALA A 107 -7.80 -11.18 -10.02
C ALA A 107 -7.44 -12.03 -11.25
N PRO A 108 -7.77 -11.57 -12.48
CA PRO A 108 -7.36 -12.24 -13.69
C PRO A 108 -5.84 -12.43 -13.74
N ARG A 109 -5.37 -13.61 -14.12
CA ARG A 109 -3.93 -13.88 -14.23
C ARG A 109 -3.28 -13.31 -15.50
N VAL A 110 -4.09 -12.91 -16.47
CA VAL A 110 -3.63 -12.47 -17.80
C VAL A 110 -4.18 -11.08 -18.08
N GLY A 111 -3.33 -10.20 -18.62
CA GLY A 111 -3.74 -8.86 -19.07
C GLY A 111 -3.75 -7.79 -17.98
N MET A 112 -3.40 -8.12 -16.74
CA MET A 112 -3.22 -7.13 -15.66
C MET A 112 -1.88 -6.42 -15.81
N ARG A 113 -1.85 -5.11 -15.51
CA ARG A 113 -0.61 -4.32 -15.51
C ARG A 113 0.29 -4.60 -14.31
N TRP A 114 -0.22 -5.30 -13.30
CA TRP A 114 0.44 -5.55 -12.02
C TRP A 114 0.46 -7.05 -11.66
N PRO A 115 1.33 -7.48 -10.73
CA PRO A 115 1.38 -8.86 -10.27
C PRO A 115 0.06 -9.30 -9.63
N ALA A 116 -0.59 -10.32 -10.19
CA ALA A 116 -1.86 -10.84 -9.67
C ALA A 116 -1.74 -11.34 -8.21
N GLU A 117 -0.55 -11.75 -7.79
CA GLU A 117 -0.27 -12.19 -6.42
C GLU A 117 -0.33 -11.08 -5.36
N PHE A 118 -0.26 -9.81 -5.77
CA PHE A 118 -0.43 -8.66 -4.87
C PHE A 118 -1.90 -8.26 -4.71
N VAL A 119 -2.81 -8.93 -5.41
CA VAL A 119 -4.24 -8.66 -5.37
C VAL A 119 -4.93 -9.83 -4.70
N ARG A 120 -5.59 -9.57 -3.59
CA ARG A 120 -6.44 -10.55 -2.90
C ARG A 120 -7.72 -10.83 -3.67
N GLY A 121 -8.25 -9.80 -4.32
CA GLY A 121 -9.44 -9.89 -5.17
C GLY A 121 -9.78 -8.55 -5.81
N ILE A 122 -10.79 -8.58 -6.66
CA ILE A 122 -11.35 -7.40 -7.33
C ILE A 122 -12.81 -7.31 -6.95
N GLY A 123 -13.19 -6.20 -6.33
CA GLY A 123 -14.58 -5.87 -6.05
C GLY A 123 -15.15 -4.93 -7.11
N ARG A 124 -16.42 -4.58 -6.94
CA ARG A 124 -17.06 -3.50 -7.68
C ARG A 124 -17.63 -2.48 -6.72
N ARG A 125 -17.50 -1.21 -7.07
CA ARG A 125 -18.17 -0.08 -6.43
C ARG A 125 -18.86 0.70 -7.54
N ASP A 126 -20.17 0.81 -7.44
CA ASP A 126 -21.01 1.30 -8.54
C ASP A 126 -20.72 0.46 -9.79
N ASP A 127 -20.25 1.07 -10.88
CA ASP A 127 -19.89 0.37 -12.12
C ASP A 127 -18.38 0.13 -12.28
N ASP A 128 -17.55 0.67 -11.39
CA ASP A 128 -16.09 0.64 -11.47
C ASP A 128 -15.49 -0.51 -10.67
N PHE A 129 -14.33 -1.00 -11.14
CA PHE A 129 -13.55 -2.00 -10.43
C PHE A 129 -12.81 -1.36 -9.26
N VAL A 130 -12.69 -2.13 -8.18
CA VAL A 130 -11.89 -1.74 -7.01
C VAL A 130 -10.94 -2.88 -6.66
N ILE A 131 -9.64 -2.58 -6.66
CA ILE A 131 -8.58 -3.53 -6.40
C ILE A 131 -8.43 -3.72 -4.89
N ILE A 132 -8.47 -4.96 -4.42
CA ILE A 132 -8.25 -5.27 -3.00
C ILE A 132 -6.83 -5.81 -2.86
N PRO A 133 -5.86 -5.00 -2.36
CA PRO A 133 -4.48 -5.42 -2.25
C PRO A 133 -4.30 -6.47 -1.13
N ASP A 134 -3.43 -7.43 -1.37
CA ASP A 134 -2.91 -8.31 -0.33
C ASP A 134 -1.68 -7.67 0.32
N MET A 135 -1.93 -6.83 1.34
CA MET A 135 -0.88 -6.06 2.03
C MET A 135 0.22 -6.95 2.61
N ASN A 136 -0.13 -8.15 3.09
CA ASN A 136 0.84 -9.08 3.65
C ASN A 136 1.78 -9.63 2.58
N ARG A 137 1.25 -10.01 1.42
CA ARG A 137 2.09 -10.46 0.30
C ARG A 137 2.97 -9.35 -0.24
N ILE A 138 2.42 -8.15 -0.38
CA ILE A 138 3.17 -6.97 -0.86
C ILE A 138 4.36 -6.69 0.07
N ILE A 139 4.11 -6.53 1.37
CA ILE A 139 5.16 -6.17 2.33
C ILE A 139 6.25 -7.24 2.40
N ARG A 140 5.88 -8.53 2.35
CA ARG A 140 6.87 -9.62 2.32
C ARG A 140 7.74 -9.57 1.07
N ALA A 141 7.11 -9.48 -0.10
CA ALA A 141 7.83 -9.45 -1.36
C ALA A 141 8.82 -8.28 -1.43
N GLU A 142 8.42 -7.10 -0.93
CA GLU A 142 9.30 -5.93 -0.89
C GLU A 142 10.39 -6.04 0.19
N GLY A 143 10.09 -6.65 1.34
CA GLY A 143 11.06 -6.96 2.38
C GLY A 143 12.17 -7.92 1.89
N ASP A 144 11.79 -8.97 1.17
CA ASP A 144 12.71 -9.97 0.59
C ASP A 144 13.58 -9.36 -0.53
N ARG A 145 13.01 -8.49 -1.37
CA ARG A 145 13.78 -7.74 -2.38
C ARG A 145 14.86 -6.88 -1.74
N ASN A 146 14.54 -6.19 -0.65
CA ASN A 146 15.51 -5.32 0.02
C ASN A 146 16.62 -6.10 0.75
N SER A 147 16.29 -7.25 1.36
CA SER A 147 17.27 -8.09 2.06
C SER A 147 18.25 -8.78 1.09
N SER A 148 17.78 -9.20 -0.08
CA SER A 148 18.62 -9.79 -1.11
C SER A 148 19.59 -8.79 -1.75
N LEU A 149 19.18 -7.54 -1.96
CA LEU A 149 20.07 -6.46 -2.42
C LEU A 149 21.17 -6.15 -1.39
N ALA A 150 20.81 -6.02 -0.10
CA ALA A 150 21.76 -5.78 0.97
C ALA A 150 22.79 -6.91 1.17
N ALA A 151 22.43 -8.16 0.80
CA ALA A 151 23.34 -9.30 0.86
C ALA A 151 24.38 -9.29 -0.26
N HIS A 152 24.03 -8.84 -1.47
CA HIS A 152 24.94 -8.78 -2.61
C HIS A 152 25.99 -7.67 -2.48
N GLU A 153 25.67 -6.55 -1.83
CA GLU A 153 26.62 -5.45 -1.60
C GLU A 153 27.73 -5.81 -0.59
N ARG A 154 27.56 -6.86 0.22
CA ARG A 154 28.55 -7.29 1.21
C ARG A 154 29.61 -8.25 0.65
N THR A 155 29.38 -8.84 -0.50
CA THR A 155 30.30 -9.80 -1.12
C THR A 155 31.30 -9.12 -2.06
N ASP A 156 31.08 -7.86 -2.42
CA ASP A 156 31.92 -7.09 -3.35
C ASP A 156 32.87 -6.09 -2.62
N ARG A 157 33.17 -6.35 -1.34
CA ARG A 157 34.19 -5.64 -0.53
C ARG A 157 35.19 -6.63 0.05
#